data_AF-T0Y5D4-F1
#
_entry.id   AF-T0Y5D4-F1
#
_cell.length_a   1.000
_cell.length_b   1.000
_cell.length_c   1.000
_cell.angle_alpha   90.00
_cell.angle_beta   90.00
_cell.angle_gamma   90.00
#
_symmetry.space_group_name_H-M   'P 1'
#
loop_
_entity.id
_entity.type
_entity.pdbx_description
1 polymer ?
#
loop_
_entity_poly.entity_id
_entity_poly.type
_entity_poly.pdbx_seq_one_letter_code
_entity_poly.pdbx_strand_id
1 'polypeptide(L)'
;MVGTIDYALRESAGTSILLENSAGYTNSLGSKIEEIGDIIKDVGSNRVGMCLDTCHTFAAGYDISSKAGAADLMDEIDMHVGLGRVKLVHLNDAKFELGSGLDRHWHIGKGHIGIKGFVNFFSSSRLPTECFVMETPENDEGNGATDMRAVFKIMRTCGIDDYTPKAIMPEV
;
A
#
# COMPACT_ATOMS: atom_id res chain seq x y z
N MET A 1 -18.24 5.72 -9.96
CA MET A 1 -17.09 4.80 -9.84
C MET A 1 -17.51 3.35 -10.09
N VAL A 2 -18.39 2.76 -9.27
CA VAL A 2 -18.86 1.36 -9.40
C VAL A 2 -19.25 0.99 -10.85
N GLY A 3 -20.19 1.71 -11.47
CA GLY A 3 -20.62 1.40 -12.84
C GLY A 3 -19.51 1.48 -13.90
N THR A 4 -18.46 2.28 -13.68
CA THR A 4 -17.28 2.33 -14.56
C THR A 4 -16.41 1.09 -14.39
N ILE A 5 -16.22 0.63 -13.15
CA ILE A 5 -15.50 -0.61 -12.85
C ILE A 5 -16.26 -1.80 -13.47
N ASP A 6 -17.58 -1.88 -13.26
CA ASP A 6 -18.42 -2.93 -13.84
C ASP A 6 -18.37 -2.96 -15.37
N TYR A 7 -18.34 -1.78 -16.00
CA TYR A 7 -18.15 -1.69 -17.44
C TYR A 7 -16.77 -2.24 -17.85
N ALA A 8 -15.68 -1.77 -17.23
CA ALA A 8 -14.33 -2.23 -17.55
C ALA A 8 -14.15 -3.74 -17.34
N LEU A 9 -14.75 -4.31 -16.29
CA LEU A 9 -14.73 -5.75 -16.02
C LEU A 9 -15.53 -6.56 -17.05
N ARG A 10 -16.58 -6.00 -17.66
CA ARG A 10 -17.33 -6.68 -18.73
C ARG A 10 -16.59 -6.63 -20.07
N GLU A 11 -15.92 -5.52 -20.35
CA GLU A 11 -15.16 -5.32 -21.59
C GLU A 11 -13.76 -5.95 -21.57
N SER A 12 -13.33 -6.52 -20.45
CA SER A 12 -12.04 -7.21 -20.32
C SER A 12 -12.18 -8.58 -19.68
N ALA A 13 -11.45 -9.56 -20.24
CA ALA A 13 -11.30 -10.88 -19.65
C ALA A 13 -9.90 -11.01 -19.02
N GLY A 14 -9.80 -11.66 -17.86
CA GLY A 14 -8.51 -11.97 -17.22
C GLY A 14 -7.85 -10.83 -16.44
N THR A 15 -8.23 -9.56 -16.65
CA THR A 15 -7.67 -8.42 -15.90
C THR A 15 -8.38 -8.21 -14.56
N SER A 16 -7.59 -7.95 -13.51
CA SER A 16 -8.08 -7.50 -12.20
C SER A 16 -7.88 -5.99 -12.04
N ILE A 17 -8.75 -5.35 -11.27
CA ILE A 17 -8.65 -3.93 -10.92
C ILE A 17 -8.32 -3.84 -9.43
N LEU A 18 -7.24 -3.14 -9.09
CA LEU A 18 -6.88 -2.85 -7.71
C LEU A 18 -7.22 -1.39 -7.42
N LEU A 19 -8.04 -1.15 -6.40
CA LEU A 19 -8.33 0.19 -5.92
C LEU A 19 -7.23 0.61 -4.96
N GLU A 20 -6.56 1.71 -5.27
CA GLU A 20 -5.53 2.28 -4.41
C GLU A 20 -6.14 3.29 -3.43
N ASN A 21 -5.71 3.26 -2.17
CA ASN A 21 -6.10 4.29 -1.21
C ASN A 21 -5.42 5.63 -1.52
N SER A 22 -6.10 6.74 -1.27
CA SER A 22 -5.57 8.09 -1.55
C SER A 22 -5.09 8.81 -0.29
N ALA A 23 -4.24 9.83 -0.46
CA ALA A 23 -3.71 10.63 0.66
C ALA A 23 -4.75 11.49 1.41
N GLY A 24 -5.98 11.61 0.90
CA GLY A 24 -7.04 12.38 1.59
C GLY A 24 -7.08 13.88 1.32
N TYR A 25 -6.69 14.33 0.12
CA TYR A 25 -6.89 15.72 -0.28
C TYR A 25 -8.39 16.05 -0.46
N THR A 26 -8.74 17.33 -0.46
CA THR A 26 -10.14 17.79 -0.58
C THR A 26 -10.86 17.16 -1.77
N ASN A 27 -12.02 16.54 -1.52
CA ASN A 27 -12.84 15.81 -2.48
C ASN A 27 -12.22 14.52 -3.06
N SER A 28 -11.15 13.97 -2.44
CA SER A 28 -10.67 12.64 -2.78
C SER A 28 -11.61 11.56 -2.23
N LEU A 29 -11.62 10.40 -2.88
CA LEU A 29 -12.32 9.20 -2.44
C LEU A 29 -11.26 8.13 -2.14
N GLY A 30 -11.55 7.25 -1.18
CA GLY A 30 -10.69 6.12 -0.86
C GLY A 30 -9.51 6.48 0.03
N SER A 31 -9.57 7.61 0.74
CA SER A 31 -8.59 7.89 1.80
C SER A 31 -8.90 7.09 3.06
N LYS A 32 -10.16 6.69 3.24
CA LYS A 32 -10.58 5.73 4.26
C LYS A 32 -10.64 4.33 3.67
N ILE A 33 -10.16 3.34 4.43
CA ILE A 33 -10.20 1.93 4.04
C ILE A 33 -11.66 1.45 3.87
N GLU A 34 -12.57 1.95 4.70
CA GLU A 34 -14.02 1.70 4.58
C GLU A 34 -14.57 2.05 3.19
N GLU A 35 -14.20 3.22 2.64
CA GLU A 35 -14.68 3.68 1.32
C GLU A 35 -14.21 2.73 0.20
N ILE A 36 -12.98 2.23 0.30
CA ILE A 36 -12.46 1.22 -0.63
C ILE A 36 -13.26 -0.09 -0.50
N GLY A 37 -13.50 -0.53 0.74
CA GLY A 37 -14.29 -1.72 1.04
C GLY A 37 -15.71 -1.65 0.46
N ASP A 38 -16.38 -0.51 0.62
CA ASP A 38 -17.72 -0.27 0.09
C ASP A 38 -17.75 -0.36 -1.44
N ILE A 39 -16.78 0.23 -2.14
CA ILE A 39 -16.70 0.14 -3.60
C ILE A 39 -16.48 -1.32 -4.05
N ILE A 40 -15.56 -2.04 -3.40
CA ILE A 40 -15.27 -3.46 -3.71
C ILE A 40 -16.53 -4.31 -3.51
N LYS A 41 -17.24 -4.08 -2.42
CA LYS A 41 -18.48 -4.78 -2.07
C LYS A 41 -19.58 -4.50 -3.09
N ASP A 42 -19.78 -3.24 -3.47
CA ASP A 42 -20.82 -2.83 -4.41
C ASP A 42 -20.56 -3.36 -5.83
N VAL A 43 -19.30 -3.43 -6.27
CA VAL A 43 -18.92 -4.10 -7.52
C VAL A 43 -19.16 -5.62 -7.44
N GLY A 44 -18.93 -6.22 -6.27
CA GLY A 44 -19.24 -7.64 -6.02
C GLY A 44 -18.40 -8.65 -6.80
N SER A 45 -17.35 -8.22 -7.50
CA SER A 45 -16.48 -9.10 -8.30
C SER A 45 -15.26 -9.60 -7.51
N ASN A 46 -14.82 -10.83 -7.78
CA ASN A 46 -13.56 -11.37 -7.28
C ASN A 46 -12.32 -10.82 -8.02
N ARG A 47 -12.53 -10.12 -9.14
CA ARG A 47 -11.48 -9.44 -9.93
C ARG A 47 -11.20 -8.02 -9.44
N VAL A 48 -11.83 -7.60 -8.34
CA VAL A 48 -11.54 -6.32 -7.69
C VAL A 48 -10.88 -6.57 -6.34
N GLY A 49 -9.74 -5.91 -6.13
CA GLY A 49 -8.98 -5.93 -4.90
C GLY A 49 -8.47 -4.54 -4.54
N MET A 50 -7.47 -4.50 -3.67
CA MET A 50 -6.86 -3.28 -3.17
C MET A 50 -5.36 -3.24 -3.47
N CYS A 51 -4.89 -2.06 -3.84
CA CYS A 51 -3.50 -1.64 -3.71
C CYS A 51 -3.39 -0.79 -2.43
N LEU A 52 -2.47 -1.11 -1.52
CA LEU A 52 -2.23 -0.30 -0.33
C LEU A 52 -0.99 0.56 -0.56
N ASP A 53 -1.12 1.88 -0.57
CA ASP A 53 0.01 2.80 -0.58
C ASP A 53 0.33 3.28 0.84
N THR A 54 1.56 3.05 1.31
CA THR A 54 1.97 3.41 2.67
C THR A 54 2.11 4.92 2.89
N CYS A 55 2.53 5.69 1.87
CA CYS A 55 2.59 7.15 1.96
C CYS A 55 1.18 7.74 2.05
N HIS A 56 0.25 7.29 1.19
CA HIS A 56 -1.15 7.71 1.22
C HIS A 56 -1.82 7.35 2.54
N THR A 57 -1.58 6.13 3.03
CA THR A 57 -2.08 5.65 4.33
C THR A 57 -1.65 6.60 5.45
N PHE A 58 -0.36 6.95 5.50
CA PHE A 58 0.17 7.88 6.50
C PHE A 58 -0.35 9.31 6.31
N ALA A 59 -0.41 9.80 5.06
CA ALA A 59 -0.93 11.13 4.75
C ALA A 59 -2.43 11.27 5.08
N ALA A 60 -3.20 10.17 4.99
CA ALA A 60 -4.62 10.11 5.36
C ALA A 60 -4.86 10.01 6.88
N GLY A 61 -3.81 9.82 7.68
CA GLY A 61 -3.88 9.83 9.14
C GLY A 61 -3.74 8.47 9.83
N TYR A 62 -3.46 7.39 9.08
CA TYR A 62 -3.17 6.08 9.66
C TYR A 62 -1.72 6.02 10.13
N ASP A 63 -1.50 6.01 11.45
CA ASP A 63 -0.16 6.07 12.03
C ASP A 63 0.57 4.72 12.02
N ILE A 64 1.08 4.32 10.84
CA ILE A 64 1.95 3.15 10.71
C ILE A 64 3.36 3.37 11.31
N SER A 65 3.69 4.57 11.77
CA SER A 65 4.95 4.84 12.49
C SER A 65 4.96 4.29 13.92
N SER A 66 3.77 3.94 14.45
CA SER A 66 3.58 3.26 15.72
C SER A 66 3.15 1.80 15.54
N LYS A 67 3.49 0.95 16.53
CA LYS A 67 3.09 -0.46 16.52
C LYS A 67 1.56 -0.63 16.63
N ALA A 68 0.91 0.22 17.42
CA ALA A 68 -0.53 0.21 17.58
C ALA A 68 -1.23 0.59 16.27
N GLY A 69 -0.85 1.72 15.66
CA GLY A 69 -1.48 2.16 14.41
C GLY A 69 -1.22 1.22 13.23
N ALA A 70 -0.05 0.56 13.17
CA ALA A 70 0.18 -0.49 12.19
C ALA A 70 -0.73 -1.72 12.38
N ALA A 71 -1.04 -2.10 13.63
CA ALA A 71 -1.98 -3.18 13.92
C ALA A 71 -3.43 -2.76 13.62
N ASP A 72 -3.82 -1.56 14.04
CA ASP A 72 -5.15 -0.99 13.82
C ASP A 72 -5.46 -0.91 12.32
N LEU A 73 -4.50 -0.46 11.49
CA LEU A 73 -4.63 -0.46 10.03
C LEU A 73 -4.94 -1.85 9.49
N MET A 74 -4.24 -2.88 9.97
CA MET A 74 -4.45 -4.24 9.49
C MET A 74 -5.82 -4.77 9.90
N ASP A 75 -6.32 -4.40 11.09
CA ASP A 75 -7.67 -4.79 11.54
C ASP A 75 -8.76 -4.08 10.72
N GLU A 76 -8.55 -2.81 10.39
CA GLU A 76 -9.47 -2.05 9.54
C GLU A 76 -9.51 -2.59 8.10
N ILE A 77 -8.35 -2.94 7.53
CA ILE A 77 -8.28 -3.62 6.23
C ILE A 77 -9.03 -4.95 6.26
N ASP A 78 -8.83 -5.78 7.29
CA ASP A 78 -9.51 -7.07 7.35
C ASP A 78 -11.03 -6.91 7.47
N MET A 79 -11.47 -5.93 8.26
CA MET A 79 -12.88 -5.64 8.48
C MET A 79 -13.60 -5.15 7.22
N HIS A 80 -13.01 -4.21 6.47
CA HIS A 80 -13.70 -3.57 5.35
C HIS A 80 -13.38 -4.17 3.99
N VAL A 81 -12.16 -4.67 3.79
CA VAL A 81 -11.66 -5.16 2.50
C VAL A 81 -11.39 -6.66 2.53
N GLY A 82 -10.94 -7.18 3.68
CA GLY A 82 -10.39 -8.52 3.83
C GLY A 82 -8.93 -8.58 3.36
N LEU A 83 -8.03 -9.05 4.22
CA LEU A 83 -6.58 -9.07 3.95
C LEU A 83 -6.23 -9.79 2.63
N GLY A 84 -6.99 -10.83 2.28
CA GLY A 84 -6.82 -11.57 1.03
C GLY A 84 -7.09 -10.78 -0.25
N ARG A 85 -7.75 -9.61 -0.17
CA ARG A 85 -8.01 -8.73 -1.32
C ARG A 85 -6.94 -7.67 -1.53
N VAL A 86 -6.04 -7.46 -0.58
CA VAL A 86 -4.85 -6.63 -0.81
C VAL A 86 -3.86 -7.44 -1.65
N LYS A 87 -3.69 -7.04 -2.91
CA LYS A 87 -2.86 -7.79 -3.87
C LYS A 87 -1.51 -7.15 -4.11
N LEU A 88 -1.38 -5.86 -3.85
CA LEU A 88 -0.19 -5.08 -4.11
C LEU A 88 -0.04 -4.02 -3.02
N VAL A 89 1.20 -3.71 -2.67
CA VAL A 89 1.52 -2.63 -1.75
C VAL A 89 2.49 -1.69 -2.45
N HIS A 90 2.10 -0.43 -2.60
CA HIS A 90 3.01 0.65 -2.90
C HIS A 90 3.74 1.03 -1.62
N LEU A 91 5.04 0.70 -1.57
CA LEU A 91 5.88 0.86 -0.41
C LEU A 91 6.65 2.16 -0.55
N ASN A 92 6.04 3.25 -0.10
CA ASN A 92 6.54 4.61 -0.21
C ASN A 92 6.68 5.23 1.19
N ASP A 93 7.84 5.85 1.48
CA ASP A 93 7.94 6.71 2.68
C ASP A 93 7.21 8.04 2.41
N ALA A 94 6.88 8.78 3.46
CA ALA A 94 6.15 10.04 3.35
C ALA A 94 7.10 11.23 3.56
N LYS A 95 7.10 12.18 2.63
CA LYS A 95 7.90 13.40 2.76
C LYS A 95 7.36 14.36 3.84
N PHE A 96 6.07 14.29 4.13
CA PHE A 96 5.39 15.18 5.09
C PHE A 96 4.82 14.39 6.26
N GLU A 97 4.37 15.13 7.27
CA GLU A 97 3.86 14.60 8.53
C GLU A 97 2.56 13.78 8.38
N LEU A 98 2.27 12.99 9.42
CA LEU A 98 1.04 12.21 9.58
C LEU A 98 -0.19 13.10 9.39
N GLY A 99 -1.15 12.65 8.59
CA GLY A 99 -2.40 13.40 8.38
C GLY A 99 -2.24 14.69 7.55
N SER A 100 -1.12 14.85 6.83
CA SER A 100 -0.86 16.04 6.01
C SER A 100 -1.80 16.18 4.81
N GLY A 101 -2.44 15.10 4.35
CA GLY A 101 -3.23 15.11 3.12
C GLY A 101 -2.40 15.25 1.84
N LEU A 102 -1.07 15.16 1.93
CA LEU A 102 -0.15 15.40 0.81
C LEU A 102 0.44 14.11 0.26
N ASP A 103 0.15 13.84 -1.02
CA ASP A 103 0.77 12.77 -1.80
C ASP A 103 2.17 13.22 -2.29
N ARG A 104 3.16 12.93 -1.45
CA ARG A 104 4.57 13.24 -1.70
C ARG A 104 5.46 12.12 -1.16
N HIS A 105 5.76 11.17 -2.04
CA HIS A 105 6.62 10.03 -1.74
C HIS A 105 8.04 10.45 -1.39
N TRP A 106 8.70 9.63 -0.58
CA TRP A 106 10.09 9.81 -0.18
C TRP A 106 10.83 8.47 -0.08
N HIS A 107 12.16 8.57 -0.01
CA HIS A 107 13.04 7.40 0.09
C HIS A 107 12.79 6.60 1.37
N ILE A 108 12.91 5.27 1.26
CA ILE A 108 12.59 4.33 2.33
C ILE A 108 13.46 4.59 3.55
N GLY A 109 12.81 4.94 4.66
CA GLY A 109 13.46 5.19 5.94
C GLY A 109 14.00 6.61 6.12
N LYS A 110 13.82 7.50 5.13
CA LYS A 110 14.27 8.90 5.16
C LYS A 110 13.12 9.89 5.35
N GLY A 111 11.87 9.43 5.30
CA GLY A 111 10.69 10.26 5.49
C GLY A 111 10.15 10.19 6.91
N HIS A 112 8.89 10.58 7.05
CA HIS A 112 8.18 10.65 8.33
C HIS A 112 7.59 9.29 8.77
N ILE A 113 7.40 8.32 7.87
CA ILE A 113 7.12 6.93 8.27
C ILE A 113 8.41 6.35 8.86
N GLY A 114 9.51 6.53 8.13
CA GLY A 114 10.86 6.20 8.58
C GLY A 114 11.10 4.71 8.80
N ILE A 115 12.32 4.36 9.21
CA ILE A 115 12.75 2.96 9.42
C ILE A 115 11.84 2.26 10.45
N LYS A 116 11.53 2.94 11.54
CA LYS A 116 10.70 2.39 12.62
C LYS A 116 9.27 2.08 12.12
N GLY A 117 8.69 2.95 11.30
CA GLY A 117 7.37 2.72 10.74
C GLY A 117 7.34 1.50 9.82
N PHE A 118 8.32 1.35 8.94
CA PHE A 118 8.40 0.15 8.11
C PHE A 118 8.64 -1.14 8.92
N VAL A 119 9.44 -1.09 10.00
CA VAL A 119 9.56 -2.24 10.92
C VAL A 119 8.20 -2.59 11.53
N ASN A 120 7.43 -1.60 11.98
CA ASN A 120 6.09 -1.84 12.54
C ASN A 120 5.13 -2.39 11.48
N PHE A 121 5.15 -1.84 10.27
CA PHE A 121 4.34 -2.30 9.15
C PHE A 121 4.63 -3.76 8.83
N PHE A 122 5.90 -4.13 8.57
CA PHE A 122 6.25 -5.52 8.27
C PHE A 122 5.97 -6.47 9.44
N SER A 123 6.24 -6.06 10.67
CA SER A 123 6.02 -6.91 11.85
C SER A 123 4.54 -7.12 12.18
N SER A 124 3.67 -6.18 11.80
CA SER A 124 2.22 -6.25 12.03
C SER A 124 1.46 -6.76 10.80
N SER A 125 2.12 -6.80 9.63
CA SER A 125 1.49 -7.19 8.38
C SER A 125 1.04 -8.64 8.45
N ARG A 126 -0.27 -8.82 8.23
CA ARG A 126 -0.92 -10.12 8.00
C ARG A 126 -1.32 -10.27 6.53
N LEU A 127 -0.78 -9.40 5.67
CA LEU A 127 -1.08 -9.43 4.24
C LEU A 127 -0.47 -10.68 3.62
N PRO A 128 -1.24 -11.45 2.83
CA PRO A 128 -0.72 -12.64 2.16
C PRO A 128 0.10 -12.30 0.91
N THR A 129 0.06 -11.05 0.44
CA THR A 129 0.84 -10.62 -0.73
C THR A 129 2.28 -10.32 -0.36
N GLU A 130 3.18 -10.70 -1.26
CA GLU A 130 4.60 -10.34 -1.24
C GLU A 130 4.90 -9.33 -2.37
N CYS A 131 3.88 -8.75 -3.01
CA CYS A 131 4.08 -7.81 -4.11
C CYS A 131 4.24 -6.37 -3.58
N PHE A 132 5.49 -5.96 -3.42
CA PHE A 132 5.86 -4.59 -3.07
C PHE A 132 6.42 -3.85 -4.29
N VAL A 133 5.87 -2.68 -4.59
CA VAL A 133 6.36 -1.77 -5.63
C VAL A 133 6.72 -0.44 -4.97
N MET A 134 7.86 0.14 -5.34
CA MET A 134 8.29 1.45 -4.84
C MET A 134 8.10 2.47 -5.94
N GLU A 135 7.55 3.62 -5.59
CA GLU A 135 7.35 4.79 -6.46
C GLU A 135 8.10 6.00 -5.86
N THR A 136 9.26 5.71 -5.28
CA THR A 136 10.12 6.69 -4.64
C THR A 136 10.80 7.59 -5.67
N PRO A 137 11.16 8.84 -5.30
CA PRO A 137 11.79 9.76 -6.23
C PRO A 137 13.20 9.29 -6.66
N GLU A 138 13.72 9.87 -7.74
CA GLU A 138 15.11 9.70 -8.19
C GLU A 138 15.84 11.03 -8.01
N ASN A 139 16.78 11.13 -7.06
CA ASN A 139 17.50 12.37 -6.74
C ASN A 139 18.84 12.11 -6.02
N ASP A 140 19.52 13.17 -5.58
CA ASP A 140 20.83 13.08 -4.92
C ASP A 140 20.82 12.29 -3.59
N GLU A 141 19.64 12.13 -2.97
CA GLU A 141 19.48 11.35 -1.76
C GLU A 141 19.28 9.86 -2.05
N GLY A 142 18.87 9.46 -3.24
CA GLY A 142 18.63 8.06 -3.54
C GLY A 142 17.95 7.75 -4.87
N ASN A 143 17.82 6.46 -5.10
CA ASN A 143 17.17 5.84 -6.24
C ASN A 143 16.51 4.51 -5.86
N GLY A 144 15.81 3.90 -6.81
CA GLY A 144 15.15 2.61 -6.59
C GLY A 144 16.09 1.51 -6.05
N ALA A 145 17.37 1.50 -6.43
CA ALA A 145 18.33 0.51 -5.92
C ALA A 145 18.77 0.76 -4.48
N THR A 146 18.86 2.02 -4.04
CA THR A 146 19.10 2.33 -2.61
C THR A 146 17.88 2.02 -1.77
N ASP A 147 16.68 2.32 -2.26
CA ASP A 147 15.43 2.05 -1.55
C ASP A 147 15.19 0.54 -1.40
N MET A 148 15.41 -0.23 -2.47
CA MET A 148 15.32 -1.69 -2.42
C MET A 148 16.27 -2.30 -1.37
N ARG A 149 17.49 -1.78 -1.26
CA ARG A 149 18.45 -2.22 -0.23
C ARG A 149 17.97 -1.88 1.18
N ALA A 150 17.35 -0.71 1.37
CA ALA A 150 16.77 -0.32 2.65
C ALA A 150 15.62 -1.26 3.03
N VAL A 151 14.71 -1.55 2.09
CA VAL A 151 13.61 -2.51 2.30
C VAL A 151 14.14 -3.88 2.73
N PHE A 152 15.08 -4.47 1.98
CA PHE A 152 15.64 -5.78 2.35
C PHE A 152 16.31 -5.78 3.72
N LYS A 153 17.01 -4.69 4.07
CA LYS A 153 17.59 -4.56 5.40
C LYS A 153 16.51 -4.57 6.48
N ILE A 154 15.42 -3.81 6.28
CA ILE A 154 14.30 -3.73 7.23
C ILE A 154 13.58 -5.09 7.34
N MET A 155 13.29 -5.74 6.22
CA MET A 155 12.64 -7.06 6.19
C MET A 155 13.44 -8.11 6.98
N ARG A 156 14.77 -8.15 6.81
CA ARG A 156 15.64 -9.02 7.62
C ARG A 156 15.57 -8.73 9.11
N THR A 157 15.47 -7.45 9.51
CA THR A 157 15.30 -7.13 10.93
C THR A 157 13.97 -7.61 11.50
N CYS A 158 12.98 -7.87 10.65
CA CYS A 158 11.67 -8.42 11.02
C CYS A 158 11.64 -9.96 10.91
N GLY A 159 12.76 -10.62 10.62
CA GLY A 159 12.82 -12.08 10.41
C GLY A 159 12.26 -12.54 9.07
N ILE A 160 12.15 -11.64 8.08
CA ILE A 160 11.70 -11.94 6.72
C ILE A 160 12.95 -12.12 5.85
N ASP A 161 13.51 -13.33 5.90
CA ASP A 161 14.81 -13.64 5.26
C ASP A 161 14.70 -14.16 3.82
N ASP A 162 13.57 -14.80 3.48
CA ASP A 162 13.32 -15.49 2.20
C ASP A 162 12.50 -14.68 1.19
N TYR A 163 12.62 -13.34 1.22
CA TYR A 163 12.06 -12.55 0.11
C TYR A 163 12.90 -12.78 -1.14
N THR A 164 12.52 -13.80 -1.89
CA THR A 164 12.89 -13.92 -3.28
C THR A 164 11.94 -12.99 -4.02
N PRO A 165 12.41 -11.92 -4.68
CA PRO A 165 11.53 -11.18 -5.58
C PRO A 165 10.96 -12.22 -6.55
N LYS A 166 9.67 -12.52 -6.45
CA LYS A 166 8.97 -13.19 -7.54
C LYS A 166 9.05 -12.17 -8.65
N ALA A 167 10.03 -12.34 -9.53
CA ALA A 167 10.11 -11.55 -10.74
C ALA A 167 8.70 -11.57 -11.32
N ILE A 168 8.09 -10.39 -11.43
CA ILE A 168 6.91 -10.24 -12.29
C ILE A 168 7.49 -10.37 -13.70
N MET A 169 7.82 -11.59 -14.09
CA MET A 169 7.95 -11.94 -15.48
C MET A 169 6.50 -11.99 -15.96
N PRO A 170 6.07 -11.06 -16.84
CA PRO A 170 4.79 -11.25 -17.48
C PRO A 170 4.89 -12.59 -18.21
N GLU A 171 4.01 -13.53 -17.85
CA GLU A 171 3.77 -14.68 -18.72
C GLU A 171 3.24 -14.11 -20.03
N VAL A 172 4.10 -14.15 -21.06
CA VAL A 172 3.74 -13.95 -22.47
C VAL A 172 3.09 -15.21 -23.03
#